data_AF-A0A0L0C8E5-F1
#
_entry.id   AF-A0A0L0C8E5-F1
#
_cell.length_a   1.000
_cell.length_b   1.000
_cell.length_c   1.000
_cell.angle_alpha   90.00
_cell.angle_beta   90.00
_cell.angle_gamma   90.00
#
_symmetry.space_group_name_H-M   'P 1'
#
loop_
_entity.id
_entity.type
_entity.pdbx_description
1 polymer ?
#
loop_
_entity_poly.entity_id
_entity_poly.type
_entity_poly.pdbx_seq_one_letter_code
_entity_poly.pdbx_strand_id
1 'polypeptide(L)'
;MTNSSKCAVCGVPASLKCMACKQVYYCGKEHQKIHWKKGHKAECKCYEITKNDVLGRHIRATRDIKLGEVILREPPLIYGPKVASAPLCLGCHRKLTPPVGNYYKCKGCAWPLCGPDCEKSVHHKDECALMASRKFSAKIDYKPAHAQNGKKESAYCVILPLRCMLLKQKNPHLFEQFAALEDHLQERLDTPLYKVLRANLLTFIKTILGMTDWSEEEILRVAARLDTNAFEVRQNTENRRVRAIYPLAAMLSHDCVSNTRHTFDEQMNIIFIAKKPIAKGDIICTSYTQPLKSTLMRREHLAQAKCFDCTCKRCQDPTELNLFVGAVLCHKCKVGKIISTNPMDNSAVWRCQLCPH
;
A
#
# COMPACT_ATOMS: atom_id res chain seq x y z
N MET A 1 40.98 17.59 -2.10
CA MET A 1 40.59 17.47 -3.53
C MET A 1 39.24 18.14 -3.72
N THR A 2 39.21 19.30 -4.36
CA THR A 2 38.02 20.13 -4.58
C THR A 2 37.11 19.48 -5.61
N ASN A 3 36.07 18.79 -5.16
CA ASN A 3 35.06 18.21 -6.05
C ASN A 3 34.23 19.36 -6.66
N SER A 4 34.73 19.95 -7.74
CA SER A 4 34.11 21.10 -8.41
C SER A 4 32.75 20.69 -8.96
N SER A 5 31.71 21.11 -8.28
CA SER A 5 30.34 20.80 -8.64
C SER A 5 29.94 21.63 -9.87
N LYS A 6 29.56 20.99 -10.98
CA LYS A 6 29.25 21.64 -12.26
C LYS A 6 27.77 22.03 -12.36
N CYS A 7 27.48 23.12 -13.06
CA CYS A 7 26.11 23.56 -13.34
C CYS A 7 25.40 22.55 -14.25
N ALA A 8 24.20 22.11 -13.87
CA ALA A 8 23.40 21.18 -14.66
C ALA A 8 22.86 21.74 -15.99
N VAL A 9 23.06 23.03 -16.27
CA VAL A 9 22.63 23.66 -17.54
C VAL A 9 23.79 23.93 -18.48
N CYS A 10 24.89 24.52 -17.98
CA CYS A 10 26.01 24.97 -18.83
C CYS A 10 27.35 24.28 -18.50
N GLY A 11 27.41 23.38 -17.52
CA GLY A 11 28.60 22.58 -17.21
C GLY A 11 29.76 23.31 -16.51
N VAL A 12 29.68 24.63 -16.32
CA VAL A 12 30.72 25.41 -15.61
C VAL A 12 30.65 25.21 -14.09
N PRO A 13 31.73 25.46 -13.33
CA PRO A 13 31.71 25.38 -11.86
C PRO A 13 30.59 26.22 -11.23
N ALA A 14 29.90 25.65 -10.26
CA ALA A 14 28.69 26.22 -9.66
C ALA A 14 28.59 25.90 -8.17
N SER A 15 28.10 26.86 -7.38
CA SER A 15 27.94 26.73 -5.93
C SER A 15 26.48 26.70 -5.46
N LEU A 16 25.54 27.25 -6.25
CA LEU A 16 24.12 27.28 -5.87
C LEU A 16 23.51 25.89 -5.97
N LYS A 17 23.21 25.26 -4.84
CA LYS A 17 22.53 23.96 -4.79
C LYS A 17 21.02 24.11 -4.93
N CYS A 18 20.38 23.15 -5.58
CA CYS A 18 18.94 22.96 -5.51
C CYS A 18 18.52 22.86 -4.03
N MET A 19 17.71 23.80 -3.53
CA MET A 19 17.33 23.77 -2.11
C MET A 19 16.51 22.52 -1.73
N ALA A 20 15.83 21.92 -2.70
CA ALA A 20 14.93 20.79 -2.50
C ALA A 20 15.64 19.41 -2.51
N CYS A 21 16.57 19.11 -3.42
CA CYS A 21 17.31 17.83 -3.37
C CYS A 21 18.72 17.96 -2.81
N LYS A 22 19.32 19.15 -2.88
CA LYS A 22 20.73 19.43 -2.60
C LYS A 22 21.74 18.60 -3.43
N GLN A 23 21.28 17.90 -4.47
CA GLN A 23 22.10 17.05 -5.35
C GLN A 23 22.59 17.76 -6.62
N VAL A 24 21.88 18.81 -7.06
CA VAL A 24 22.16 19.50 -8.32
C VAL A 24 22.63 20.93 -8.06
N TYR A 25 23.56 21.41 -8.89
CA TYR A 25 24.20 22.72 -8.77
C TYR A 25 23.87 23.62 -9.97
N TYR A 26 23.84 24.93 -9.73
CA TYR A 26 23.50 25.96 -10.69
C TYR A 26 24.44 27.16 -10.55
N CYS A 27 24.70 27.88 -11.65
CA CYS A 27 25.38 29.17 -11.59
C CYS A 27 24.54 30.23 -10.88
N GLY A 28 23.20 30.10 -10.95
CA GLY A 28 22.25 31.05 -10.39
C GLY A 28 20.81 30.58 -10.53
N LYS A 29 19.86 31.39 -10.03
CA LYS A 29 18.42 31.08 -10.03
C LYS A 29 17.85 30.84 -11.43
N GLU A 30 18.40 31.48 -12.46
CA GLU A 30 17.95 31.32 -13.84
C GLU A 30 18.23 29.91 -14.38
N HIS A 31 19.45 29.40 -14.21
CA HIS A 31 19.78 28.02 -14.58
C HIS A 31 18.99 27.00 -13.75
N GLN A 32 18.69 27.30 -12.48
CA GLN A 32 17.79 26.46 -11.71
C GLN A 32 16.39 26.41 -12.31
N LYS A 33 15.79 27.55 -12.70
CA LYS A 33 14.46 27.59 -13.35
C LYS A 33 14.44 26.82 -14.67
N ILE A 34 15.48 26.96 -15.49
CA ILE A 34 15.62 26.25 -16.76
C ILE A 34 15.64 24.74 -16.52
N HIS A 35 16.53 24.26 -15.65
CA HIS A 35 16.63 22.84 -15.34
C HIS A 35 15.36 22.30 -14.67
N TRP A 36 14.72 23.09 -13.80
CA TRP A 36 13.45 22.76 -13.16
C TRP A 36 12.35 22.49 -14.18
N LYS A 37 12.22 23.36 -15.20
CA LYS A 37 11.27 23.19 -16.31
C LYS A 37 11.64 22.05 -17.25
N LYS A 38 12.94 21.78 -17.45
CA LYS A 38 13.44 20.72 -18.34
C LYS A 38 13.27 19.30 -17.78
N GLY A 39 12.94 19.13 -16.50
CA GLY A 39 12.66 17.80 -15.93
C GLY A 39 13.03 17.64 -14.46
N HIS A 40 13.92 18.49 -13.93
CA HIS A 40 14.41 18.32 -12.56
C HIS A 40 13.29 18.37 -11.50
N LYS A 41 12.17 19.05 -11.78
CA LYS A 41 11.00 19.02 -10.89
C LYS A 41 10.53 17.60 -10.56
N ALA A 42 10.58 16.68 -11.53
CA ALA A 42 10.18 15.29 -11.34
C ALA A 42 11.28 14.43 -10.70
N GLU A 43 12.55 14.79 -10.90
CA GLU A 43 13.72 14.06 -10.40
C GLU A 43 14.15 14.50 -8.99
N CYS A 44 13.78 15.72 -8.59
CA CYS A 44 14.23 16.36 -7.37
C CYS A 44 13.63 15.69 -6.13
N LYS A 45 14.36 14.71 -5.60
CA LYS A 45 13.98 13.94 -4.41
C LYS A 45 14.79 14.38 -3.19
N CYS A 46 14.15 14.42 -2.03
CA CYS A 46 14.80 14.62 -0.73
C CYS A 46 15.18 13.29 -0.04
N TYR A 47 15.13 12.20 -0.81
CA TYR A 47 15.33 10.85 -0.33
C TYR A 47 16.02 9.97 -1.38
N GLU A 48 16.57 8.85 -0.93
CA GLU A 48 17.16 7.80 -1.74
C GLU A 48 16.60 6.43 -1.32
N ILE A 49 16.61 5.46 -2.23
CA ILE A 49 16.31 4.06 -1.91
C ILE A 49 17.63 3.38 -1.61
N THR A 50 17.73 2.75 -0.46
CA THR A 50 18.90 1.97 -0.02
C THR A 50 18.45 0.59 0.46
N LYS A 51 19.39 -0.29 0.82
CA LYS A 51 19.11 -1.65 1.29
C LYS A 51 19.95 -1.99 2.52
N ASN A 52 19.38 -2.72 3.46
CA ASN A 52 20.11 -3.41 4.54
C ASN A 52 19.46 -4.77 4.84
N ASP A 53 20.08 -5.55 5.71
CA ASP A 53 19.64 -6.93 6.02
C ASP A 53 18.35 -6.99 6.86
N VAL A 54 18.02 -5.91 7.57
CA VAL A 54 16.87 -5.87 8.50
C VAL A 54 15.58 -5.46 7.79
N LEU A 55 15.65 -4.44 6.94
CA LEU A 55 14.49 -3.83 6.29
C LEU A 55 14.39 -4.19 4.81
N GLY A 56 15.41 -4.83 4.24
CA GLY A 56 15.55 -4.92 2.80
C GLY A 56 15.63 -3.52 2.19
N ARG A 57 14.93 -3.30 1.07
CA ARG A 57 14.87 -1.99 0.40
C ARG A 57 14.04 -1.01 1.22
N HIS A 58 14.58 0.16 1.48
CA HIS A 58 13.90 1.20 2.25
C HIS A 58 14.35 2.61 1.83
N ILE A 59 13.60 3.62 2.28
CA ILE A 59 13.87 5.02 1.97
C ILE A 59 14.66 5.70 3.10
N ARG A 60 15.67 6.50 2.73
CA ARG A 60 16.47 7.32 3.64
C ARG A 60 16.50 8.78 3.18
N ALA A 61 16.52 9.73 4.13
CA ALA A 61 16.60 11.15 3.82
C ALA A 61 18.00 11.55 3.33
N THR A 62 18.09 12.28 2.22
CA THR A 62 19.38 12.76 1.66
C THR A 62 19.79 14.13 2.21
N ARG A 63 18.90 14.76 2.97
CA ARG A 63 19.07 16.02 3.69
C ARG A 63 18.08 16.10 4.85
N ASP A 64 18.19 17.14 5.67
CA ASP A 64 17.15 17.43 6.66
C ASP A 64 15.82 17.80 5.98
N ILE A 65 14.73 17.23 6.48
CA ILE A 65 13.36 17.44 6.02
C ILE A 65 12.57 18.08 7.16
N LYS A 66 11.84 19.15 6.85
CA LYS A 66 11.08 19.92 7.85
C LYS A 66 9.75 19.25 8.16
N LEU A 67 9.23 19.51 9.36
CA LEU A 67 7.84 19.19 9.71
C LEU A 67 6.87 19.75 8.65
N GLY A 68 5.92 18.92 8.20
CA GLY A 68 4.89 19.32 7.23
C GLY A 68 5.36 19.30 5.77
N GLU A 69 6.63 19.03 5.50
CA GLU A 69 7.15 18.97 4.14
C GLU A 69 6.63 17.73 3.39
N VAL A 70 6.27 17.92 2.11
CA VAL A 70 5.89 16.81 1.21
C VAL A 70 7.16 16.12 0.74
N ILE A 71 7.26 14.81 1.03
CA ILE A 71 8.42 13.98 0.72
C ILE A 71 8.24 13.27 -0.64
N LEU A 72 7.06 12.71 -0.86
CA LEU A 72 6.74 11.91 -2.03
C LEU A 72 5.30 12.20 -2.45
N ARG A 73 5.09 12.35 -3.76
CA ARG A 73 3.77 12.31 -4.41
C ARG A 73 3.86 11.33 -5.56
N GLU A 74 2.97 10.35 -5.61
CA GLU A 74 3.00 9.28 -6.59
C GLU A 74 1.59 8.90 -7.08
N PRO A 75 1.34 8.81 -8.40
CA PRO A 75 0.09 8.28 -8.92
C PRO A 75 0.02 6.76 -8.74
N PRO A 76 -1.19 6.17 -8.67
CA PRO A 76 -1.31 4.72 -8.58
C PRO A 76 -0.83 4.06 -9.88
N LEU A 77 0.03 3.04 -9.77
CA LEU A 77 0.46 2.22 -10.91
C LEU A 77 -0.71 1.36 -11.43
N ILE A 78 -1.41 0.72 -10.51
CA ILE A 78 -2.60 -0.09 -10.78
C ILE A 78 -3.50 -0.14 -9.55
N TYR A 79 -4.81 -0.23 -9.77
CA TYR A 79 -5.77 -0.28 -8.68
C TYR A 79 -7.05 -1.02 -9.07
N GLY A 80 -7.78 -1.44 -8.04
CA GLY A 80 -8.98 -2.24 -8.20
C GLY A 80 -9.68 -2.54 -6.88
N PRO A 81 -10.74 -3.36 -6.92
CA PRO A 81 -11.51 -3.71 -5.74
C PRO A 81 -10.68 -4.45 -4.68
N LYS A 82 -11.16 -4.41 -3.44
CA LYS A 82 -10.64 -5.27 -2.36
C LYS A 82 -10.99 -6.74 -2.62
N VAL A 83 -10.23 -7.65 -2.01
CA VAL A 83 -10.45 -9.12 -2.08
C VAL A 83 -11.90 -9.47 -1.74
N ALA A 84 -12.43 -8.84 -0.70
CA ALA A 84 -13.86 -8.83 -0.40
C ALA A 84 -14.35 -7.39 -0.35
N SER A 85 -15.31 -7.06 -1.22
CA SER A 85 -15.84 -5.70 -1.35
C SER A 85 -17.36 -5.71 -1.40
N ALA A 86 -18.00 -4.65 -0.90
CA ALA A 86 -19.38 -4.37 -1.31
C ALA A 86 -19.42 -4.21 -2.85
N PRO A 87 -20.58 -4.45 -3.50
CA PRO A 87 -20.73 -4.24 -4.93
C PRO A 87 -20.19 -2.87 -5.38
N LEU A 88 -19.28 -2.89 -6.34
CA LEU A 88 -18.49 -1.74 -6.79
C LEU A 88 -18.36 -1.78 -8.30
N CYS A 89 -18.56 -0.63 -8.95
CA CYS A 89 -18.46 -0.53 -10.39
C CYS A 89 -17.01 -0.77 -10.86
N LEU A 90 -16.76 -1.74 -11.73
CA LEU A 90 -15.40 -1.99 -12.24
C LEU A 90 -14.86 -0.90 -13.16
N GLY A 91 -15.76 -0.07 -13.72
CA GLY A 91 -15.42 1.06 -14.60
C GLY A 91 -14.93 2.30 -13.85
N CYS A 92 -15.68 2.77 -12.83
CA CYS A 92 -15.37 4.02 -12.11
C CYS A 92 -14.95 3.82 -10.64
N HIS A 93 -15.04 2.58 -10.14
CA HIS A 93 -14.72 2.16 -8.78
C HIS A 93 -15.54 2.81 -7.66
N ARG A 94 -16.65 3.46 -8.00
CA ARG A 94 -17.61 3.88 -6.99
C ARG A 94 -18.39 2.68 -6.48
N LYS A 95 -18.68 2.66 -5.18
CA LYS A 95 -19.61 1.70 -4.58
C LYS A 95 -20.97 1.86 -5.25
N LEU A 96 -21.57 0.75 -5.67
CA LEU A 96 -22.88 0.74 -6.29
C LEU A 96 -23.95 1.01 -5.22
N THR A 97 -24.86 1.93 -5.53
CA THR A 97 -26.02 2.21 -4.69
C THR A 97 -27.07 1.11 -4.86
N PRO A 98 -27.88 0.82 -3.84
CA PRO A 98 -29.04 -0.05 -3.96
C PRO A 98 -29.94 0.37 -5.13
N PRO A 99 -30.21 -0.52 -6.11
CA PRO A 99 -31.13 -0.25 -7.21
C PRO A 99 -32.58 -0.59 -6.81
N VAL A 100 -33.54 -0.16 -7.65
CA VAL A 100 -34.97 -0.53 -7.51
C VAL A 100 -35.24 -1.99 -7.95
N GLY A 101 -34.32 -2.59 -8.72
CA GLY A 101 -34.38 -4.00 -9.14
C GLY A 101 -33.03 -4.69 -8.94
N ASN A 102 -32.27 -4.85 -10.01
CA ASN A 102 -30.90 -5.38 -9.97
C ASN A 102 -29.90 -4.32 -10.43
N TYR A 103 -28.61 -4.55 -10.18
CA TYR A 103 -27.53 -3.73 -10.72
C TYR A 103 -27.54 -3.77 -12.25
N TYR A 104 -27.13 -2.68 -12.88
CA TYR A 104 -26.82 -2.71 -14.31
C TYR A 104 -25.68 -3.71 -14.57
N LYS A 105 -25.92 -4.67 -15.47
CA LYS A 105 -24.96 -5.72 -15.81
C LYS A 105 -24.26 -5.36 -17.11
N CYS A 106 -22.93 -5.41 -17.09
CA CYS A 106 -22.14 -5.25 -18.30
C CYS A 106 -22.58 -6.27 -19.37
N LYS A 107 -22.84 -5.82 -20.60
CA LYS A 107 -23.26 -6.68 -21.72
C LYS A 107 -22.25 -7.75 -22.10
N GLY A 108 -20.95 -7.51 -21.86
CA GLY A 108 -19.88 -8.44 -22.18
C GLY A 108 -19.64 -9.51 -21.11
N CYS A 109 -19.46 -9.08 -19.85
CA CYS A 109 -19.01 -9.96 -18.76
C CYS A 109 -20.01 -10.11 -17.60
N ALA A 110 -21.15 -9.43 -17.67
CA ALA A 110 -22.20 -9.36 -16.65
C ALA A 110 -21.76 -8.83 -15.26
N TRP A 111 -20.56 -8.26 -15.13
CA TRP A 111 -20.18 -7.57 -13.89
C TRP A 111 -21.09 -6.36 -13.64
N PRO A 112 -21.45 -6.08 -12.37
CA PRO A 112 -22.28 -4.94 -12.04
C PRO A 112 -21.51 -3.63 -12.21
N LEU A 113 -22.10 -2.68 -12.94
CA LEU A 113 -21.55 -1.35 -13.21
C LEU A 113 -22.57 -0.26 -12.83
N CYS A 114 -22.16 1.00 -12.90
CA CYS A 114 -23.08 2.14 -12.74
C CYS A 114 -24.06 2.28 -13.90
N GLY A 115 -23.67 1.84 -15.10
CA GLY A 115 -24.45 2.01 -16.33
C GLY A 115 -23.61 1.77 -17.59
N PRO A 116 -24.18 2.00 -18.78
CA PRO A 116 -23.53 1.72 -20.07
C PRO A 116 -22.18 2.44 -20.28
N ASP A 117 -22.05 3.67 -19.78
CA ASP A 117 -20.80 4.45 -19.94
C ASP A 117 -19.60 3.75 -19.28
N CYS A 118 -19.84 3.04 -18.17
CA CYS A 118 -18.79 2.31 -17.46
C CYS A 118 -18.33 1.05 -18.20
N GLU A 119 -19.07 0.55 -19.19
CA GLU A 119 -18.61 -0.59 -20.02
C GLU A 119 -17.38 -0.21 -20.84
N LYS A 120 -17.32 1.05 -21.29
CA LYS A 120 -16.24 1.59 -22.13
C LYS A 120 -15.05 2.12 -21.33
N SER A 121 -15.11 2.03 -19.99
CA SER A 121 -14.05 2.54 -19.12
C SER A 121 -12.71 1.85 -19.43
N VAL A 122 -11.65 2.66 -19.52
CA VAL A 122 -10.27 2.17 -19.67
C VAL A 122 -9.81 1.25 -18.54
N HIS A 123 -10.50 1.28 -17.39
CA HIS A 123 -10.21 0.44 -16.25
C HIS A 123 -10.93 -0.91 -16.27
N HIS A 124 -11.89 -1.11 -17.17
CA HIS A 124 -12.71 -2.32 -17.25
C HIS A 124 -12.61 -3.02 -18.62
N LYS A 125 -12.38 -2.26 -19.69
CA LYS A 125 -12.44 -2.79 -21.06
C LYS A 125 -11.57 -4.02 -21.32
N ASP A 126 -10.35 -4.08 -20.77
CA ASP A 126 -9.39 -5.14 -21.08
C ASP A 126 -9.80 -6.46 -20.41
N GLU A 127 -10.13 -6.42 -19.11
CA GLU A 127 -10.64 -7.59 -18.38
C GLU A 127 -12.02 -8.03 -18.88
N CYS A 128 -12.86 -7.08 -19.30
CA CYS A 128 -14.17 -7.36 -19.88
C CYS A 128 -14.04 -8.09 -21.22
N ALA A 129 -13.15 -7.62 -22.11
CA ALA A 129 -12.94 -8.25 -23.41
C ALA A 129 -12.48 -9.71 -23.26
N LEU A 130 -11.58 -9.98 -22.32
CA LEU A 130 -11.13 -11.34 -22.02
C LEU A 130 -12.27 -12.19 -21.42
N MET A 131 -13.01 -11.67 -20.44
CA MET A 131 -14.14 -12.40 -19.87
C MET A 131 -15.22 -12.72 -20.92
N ALA A 132 -15.54 -11.75 -21.77
CA ALA A 132 -16.54 -11.91 -22.83
C ALA A 132 -16.11 -12.95 -23.89
N SER A 133 -14.84 -12.94 -24.31
CA SER A 133 -14.32 -13.91 -25.28
C SER A 133 -14.34 -15.35 -24.77
N ARG A 134 -14.33 -15.51 -23.43
CA ARG A 134 -14.45 -16.81 -22.75
C ARG A 134 -15.89 -17.14 -22.33
N LYS A 135 -16.88 -16.36 -22.78
CA LYS A 135 -18.31 -16.52 -22.44
C LYS A 135 -18.56 -16.51 -20.92
N PHE A 136 -17.70 -15.84 -20.15
CA PHE A 136 -17.88 -15.70 -18.72
C PHE A 136 -19.04 -14.74 -18.39
N SER A 137 -19.81 -15.07 -17.36
CA SER A 137 -20.94 -14.25 -16.89
C SER A 137 -20.92 -14.17 -15.36
N ALA A 138 -20.64 -12.98 -14.82
CA ALA A 138 -20.64 -12.74 -13.38
C ALA A 138 -22.04 -12.87 -12.76
N LYS A 139 -22.11 -13.52 -11.60
CA LYS A 139 -23.36 -13.81 -10.86
C LYS A 139 -23.53 -12.95 -9.61
N ILE A 140 -23.29 -11.64 -9.73
CA ILE A 140 -23.38 -10.69 -8.61
C ILE A 140 -24.68 -9.91 -8.67
N ASP A 141 -25.73 -10.43 -8.04
CA ASP A 141 -27.06 -9.81 -8.02
C ASP A 141 -27.28 -8.98 -6.76
N TYR A 142 -28.07 -7.92 -6.90
CA TYR A 142 -28.54 -7.17 -5.75
C TYR A 142 -29.49 -8.04 -4.91
N LYS A 143 -29.22 -8.10 -3.60
CA LYS A 143 -30.05 -8.79 -2.63
C LYS A 143 -30.39 -7.82 -1.48
N PRO A 144 -31.65 -7.38 -1.34
CA PRO A 144 -32.05 -6.40 -0.32
C PRO A 144 -31.61 -6.79 1.10
N ALA A 145 -31.77 -8.06 1.48
CA ALA A 145 -31.35 -8.59 2.79
C ALA A 145 -29.84 -8.45 3.05
N HIS A 146 -29.01 -8.42 1.99
CA HIS A 146 -27.56 -8.27 2.11
C HIS A 146 -27.12 -6.80 2.17
N ALA A 147 -27.94 -5.88 1.68
CA ALA A 147 -27.67 -4.44 1.72
C ALA A 147 -27.68 -3.92 3.17
N GLN A 148 -28.56 -4.45 4.02
CA GLN A 148 -28.64 -4.09 5.44
C GLN A 148 -27.50 -4.73 6.27
N ASN A 149 -27.09 -5.95 5.92
CA ASN A 149 -26.07 -6.70 6.67
C ASN A 149 -24.62 -6.41 6.20
N GLY A 150 -24.43 -5.54 5.19
CA GLY A 150 -23.12 -5.16 4.69
C GLY A 150 -22.32 -6.32 4.08
N LYS A 151 -23.01 -7.32 3.48
CA LYS A 151 -22.33 -8.49 2.89
C LYS A 151 -21.33 -8.06 1.83
N LYS A 152 -20.13 -8.65 1.88
CA LYS A 152 -19.07 -8.43 0.89
C LYS A 152 -19.08 -9.56 -0.12
N GLU A 153 -18.87 -9.21 -1.38
CA GLU A 153 -18.70 -10.12 -2.49
C GLU A 153 -17.23 -10.55 -2.58
N SER A 154 -16.97 -11.84 -2.41
CA SER A 154 -15.63 -12.44 -2.54
C SER A 154 -15.20 -12.60 -4.00
N ALA A 155 -16.14 -12.59 -4.94
CA ALA A 155 -15.85 -12.68 -6.38
C ALA A 155 -14.91 -11.58 -6.86
N TYR A 156 -14.85 -10.41 -6.20
CA TYR A 156 -13.92 -9.35 -6.57
C TYR A 156 -12.43 -9.72 -6.37
N CYS A 157 -12.12 -10.78 -5.63
CA CYS A 157 -10.73 -11.19 -5.35
C CYS A 157 -9.89 -11.47 -6.60
N VAL A 158 -10.51 -11.80 -7.73
CA VAL A 158 -9.81 -12.12 -8.97
C VAL A 158 -9.50 -10.91 -9.85
N ILE A 159 -10.19 -9.79 -9.64
CA ILE A 159 -10.15 -8.64 -10.56
C ILE A 159 -8.80 -7.94 -10.55
N LEU A 160 -8.31 -7.52 -9.39
CA LEU A 160 -7.04 -6.80 -9.33
C LEU A 160 -5.83 -7.69 -9.73
N PRO A 161 -5.74 -8.96 -9.31
CA PRO A 161 -4.74 -9.88 -9.85
C PRO A 161 -4.82 -10.01 -11.38
N LEU A 162 -6.01 -10.16 -11.95
CA LEU A 162 -6.20 -10.22 -13.40
C LEU A 162 -5.67 -8.96 -14.09
N ARG A 163 -6.00 -7.78 -13.58
CA ARG A 163 -5.48 -6.51 -14.13
C ARG A 163 -3.95 -6.45 -14.10
N CYS A 164 -3.31 -6.97 -13.05
CA CYS A 164 -1.85 -7.03 -12.97
C CYS A 164 -1.27 -7.97 -14.04
N MET A 165 -1.91 -9.12 -14.30
CA MET A 165 -1.47 -10.04 -15.35
C MET A 165 -1.66 -9.45 -16.76
N LEU A 166 -2.78 -8.77 -17.01
CA LEU A 166 -3.02 -8.06 -18.28
C LEU A 166 -2.05 -6.89 -18.48
N LEU A 167 -1.58 -6.26 -17.39
CA LEU A 167 -0.57 -5.21 -17.46
C LEU A 167 0.74 -5.72 -18.08
N LYS A 168 1.12 -6.99 -17.87
CA LYS A 168 2.32 -7.59 -18.48
C LYS A 168 2.31 -7.49 -20.01
N GLN A 169 1.15 -7.63 -20.64
CA GLN A 169 0.99 -7.51 -22.09
C GLN A 169 0.83 -6.05 -22.53
N LYS A 170 0.02 -5.28 -21.79
CA LYS A 170 -0.32 -3.89 -22.15
C LYS A 170 0.83 -2.91 -21.97
N ASN A 171 1.62 -3.09 -20.92
CA ASN A 171 2.78 -2.26 -20.57
C ASN A 171 3.79 -3.07 -19.74
N PRO A 172 4.70 -3.82 -20.41
CA PRO A 172 5.69 -4.66 -19.73
C PRO A 172 6.56 -3.89 -18.72
N HIS A 173 6.93 -2.64 -19.03
CA HIS A 173 7.76 -1.82 -18.14
C HIS A 173 7.05 -1.50 -16.81
N LEU A 174 5.76 -1.17 -16.84
CA LEU A 174 5.00 -0.99 -15.59
C LEU A 174 4.81 -2.32 -14.84
N PHE A 175 4.68 -3.43 -15.56
CA PHE A 175 4.64 -4.74 -14.93
C PHE A 175 5.96 -5.10 -14.25
N GLU A 176 7.11 -4.75 -14.83
CA GLU A 176 8.43 -4.94 -14.20
C GLU A 176 8.53 -4.17 -12.86
N GLN A 177 8.05 -2.92 -12.82
CA GLN A 177 8.00 -2.15 -11.58
C GLN A 177 7.12 -2.84 -10.51
N PHE A 178 5.97 -3.40 -10.92
CA PHE A 178 5.13 -4.21 -10.03
C PHE A 178 5.82 -5.51 -9.60
N ALA A 179 6.43 -6.23 -10.54
CA ALA A 179 7.10 -7.51 -10.30
C ALA A 179 8.34 -7.38 -9.42
N ALA A 180 8.95 -6.18 -9.38
CA ALA A 180 10.05 -5.87 -8.48
C ALA A 180 9.61 -5.70 -7.02
N LEU A 181 8.31 -5.68 -6.69
CA LEU A 181 7.81 -5.56 -5.33
C LEU A 181 7.96 -6.86 -4.54
N GLU A 182 8.16 -6.72 -3.23
CA GLU A 182 8.26 -7.84 -2.28
C GLU A 182 6.94 -8.62 -2.24
N ASP A 183 7.00 -9.95 -2.21
CA ASP A 183 5.78 -10.77 -2.26
C ASP A 183 5.50 -11.52 -0.96
N HIS A 184 6.53 -12.01 -0.27
CA HIS A 184 6.39 -12.95 0.86
C HIS A 184 5.49 -14.15 0.52
N LEU A 185 5.59 -14.68 -0.71
CA LEU A 185 4.74 -15.78 -1.14
C LEU A 185 4.94 -17.01 -0.26
N GLN A 186 6.18 -17.37 0.05
CA GLN A 186 6.51 -18.58 0.81
C GLN A 186 5.90 -18.54 2.22
N GLU A 187 5.98 -17.39 2.89
CA GLU A 187 5.39 -17.15 4.21
C GLU A 187 3.86 -17.15 4.18
N ARG A 188 3.26 -16.91 3.01
CA ARG A 188 1.81 -16.81 2.84
C ARG A 188 1.14 -18.11 2.41
N LEU A 189 1.83 -19.01 1.71
CA LEU A 189 1.24 -20.22 1.10
C LEU A 189 0.40 -21.06 2.08
N ASP A 190 0.89 -21.22 3.31
CA ASP A 190 0.25 -22.06 4.32
C ASP A 190 -0.86 -21.36 5.13
N THR A 191 -1.08 -20.07 4.89
CA THR A 191 -2.09 -19.29 5.60
C THR A 191 -3.51 -19.68 5.17
N PRO A 192 -4.51 -19.62 6.08
CA PRO A 192 -5.91 -19.90 5.73
C PRO A 192 -6.44 -19.06 4.56
N LEU A 193 -5.99 -17.79 4.48
CA LEU A 193 -6.36 -16.89 3.40
C LEU A 193 -5.89 -17.41 2.03
N TYR A 194 -4.65 -17.88 1.94
CA TYR A 194 -4.06 -18.34 0.68
C TYR A 194 -4.62 -19.69 0.24
N LYS A 195 -5.04 -20.55 1.18
CA LYS A 195 -5.78 -21.77 0.86
C LYS A 195 -7.10 -21.45 0.12
N VAL A 196 -7.86 -20.47 0.60
CA VAL A 196 -9.11 -20.01 -0.05
C VAL A 196 -8.84 -19.26 -1.35
N LEU A 197 -7.86 -18.36 -1.34
CA LEU A 197 -7.50 -17.55 -2.51
C LEU A 197 -7.02 -18.43 -3.66
N ARG A 198 -6.19 -19.44 -3.37
CA ARG A 198 -5.69 -20.40 -4.35
C ARG A 198 -6.83 -21.06 -5.12
N ALA A 199 -7.82 -21.59 -4.41
CA ALA A 199 -8.97 -22.25 -5.03
C ALA A 199 -9.73 -21.30 -5.98
N ASN A 200 -10.07 -20.09 -5.53
CA ASN A 200 -10.86 -19.15 -6.32
C ASN A 200 -10.06 -18.54 -7.48
N LEU A 201 -8.83 -18.11 -7.22
CA LEU A 201 -8.01 -17.39 -8.19
C LEU A 201 -7.49 -18.33 -9.29
N LEU A 202 -6.95 -19.50 -8.94
CA LEU A 202 -6.44 -20.44 -9.94
C LEU A 202 -7.56 -20.97 -10.83
N THR A 203 -8.70 -21.35 -10.24
CA THR A 203 -9.87 -21.80 -11.02
C THR A 203 -10.34 -20.72 -11.98
N PHE A 204 -10.42 -19.46 -11.53
CA PHE A 204 -10.86 -18.38 -12.40
C PHE A 204 -9.87 -18.11 -13.54
N ILE A 205 -8.57 -18.03 -13.25
CA ILE A 205 -7.57 -17.66 -14.25
C ILE A 205 -7.27 -18.80 -15.23
N LYS A 206 -7.04 -20.02 -14.73
CA LYS A 206 -6.63 -21.15 -15.57
C LYS A 206 -7.83 -21.85 -16.20
N THR A 207 -8.88 -22.13 -15.42
CA THR A 207 -10.02 -22.92 -15.90
C THR A 207 -11.07 -22.06 -16.61
N ILE A 208 -11.48 -20.94 -15.99
CA ILE A 208 -12.55 -20.10 -16.55
C ILE A 208 -12.03 -19.20 -17.68
N LEU A 209 -10.89 -18.54 -17.49
CA LEU A 209 -10.33 -17.63 -18.50
C LEU A 209 -9.37 -18.30 -19.49
N GLY A 210 -8.95 -19.55 -19.23
CA GLY A 210 -8.05 -20.29 -20.12
C GLY A 210 -6.66 -19.65 -20.26
N MET A 211 -6.17 -18.94 -19.25
CA MET A 211 -4.85 -18.31 -19.27
C MET A 211 -3.78 -19.32 -18.85
N THR A 212 -3.37 -20.19 -19.78
CA THR A 212 -2.44 -21.30 -19.51
C THR A 212 -0.97 -20.88 -19.42
N ASP A 213 -0.60 -19.73 -19.97
CA ASP A 213 0.78 -19.23 -20.01
C ASP A 213 1.30 -18.76 -18.63
N TRP A 214 0.43 -18.76 -17.60
CA TRP A 214 0.79 -18.40 -16.24
C TRP A 214 0.83 -19.66 -15.37
N SER A 215 1.97 -19.91 -14.73
CA SER A 215 2.09 -20.96 -13.74
C SER A 215 1.28 -20.64 -12.47
N GLU A 216 0.93 -21.66 -11.68
CA GLU A 216 0.20 -21.43 -10.42
C GLU A 216 0.99 -20.52 -9.47
N GLU A 217 2.30 -20.72 -9.41
CA GLU A 217 3.18 -19.93 -8.57
C GLU A 217 3.20 -18.47 -9.01
N GLU A 218 3.27 -18.18 -10.32
CA GLU A 218 3.23 -16.80 -10.81
C GLU A 218 1.91 -16.10 -10.48
N ILE A 219 0.77 -16.80 -10.62
CA ILE A 219 -0.55 -16.26 -10.29
C ILE A 219 -0.63 -15.93 -8.79
N LEU A 220 -0.18 -16.85 -7.93
CA LEU A 220 -0.16 -16.63 -6.48
C LEU A 220 0.83 -15.52 -6.08
N ARG A 221 1.97 -15.42 -6.77
CA ARG A 221 2.96 -14.36 -6.56
C ARG A 221 2.40 -12.97 -6.87
N VAL A 222 1.58 -12.84 -7.93
CA VAL A 222 0.85 -11.59 -8.22
C VAL A 222 -0.05 -11.20 -7.04
N ALA A 223 -0.80 -12.14 -6.47
CA ALA A 223 -1.64 -11.88 -5.31
C ALA A 223 -0.81 -11.52 -4.05
N ALA A 224 0.29 -12.22 -3.82
CA ALA A 224 1.21 -11.98 -2.70
C ALA A 224 1.81 -10.56 -2.74
N ARG A 225 2.23 -10.09 -3.92
CA ARG A 225 2.67 -8.68 -4.10
C ARG A 225 1.57 -7.68 -3.76
N LEU A 226 0.32 -7.95 -4.14
CA LEU A 226 -0.81 -7.08 -3.80
C LEU A 226 -1.02 -7.03 -2.28
N ASP A 227 -0.99 -8.18 -1.60
CA ASP A 227 -1.15 -8.28 -0.14
C ASP A 227 -0.03 -7.62 0.65
N THR A 228 1.20 -7.71 0.16
CA THR A 228 2.36 -7.07 0.78
C THR A 228 2.40 -5.56 0.54
N ASN A 229 2.01 -5.06 -0.64
CA ASN A 229 2.34 -3.68 -1.04
C ASN A 229 1.14 -2.74 -1.30
N ALA A 230 -0.08 -3.26 -1.46
CA ALA A 230 -1.19 -2.41 -1.82
C ALA A 230 -1.66 -1.51 -0.65
N PHE A 231 -1.94 -0.26 -0.97
CA PHE A 231 -2.53 0.73 -0.06
C PHE A 231 -4.05 0.76 -0.21
N GLU A 232 -4.76 0.97 0.90
CA GLU A 232 -6.20 1.19 0.87
C GLU A 232 -6.52 2.66 0.57
N VAL A 233 -7.04 2.91 -0.63
CA VAL A 233 -7.52 4.25 -1.00
C VAL A 233 -8.97 4.40 -0.56
N ARG A 234 -9.25 5.48 0.19
CA ARG A 234 -10.58 5.81 0.69
C ARG A 234 -10.95 7.23 0.28
N GLN A 235 -11.88 7.33 -0.65
CA GLN A 235 -12.39 8.57 -1.23
C GLN A 235 -13.88 8.67 -0.90
N ASN A 236 -14.19 9.33 0.22
CA ASN A 236 -15.54 9.34 0.78
C ASN A 236 -16.53 10.16 -0.08
N THR A 237 -16.08 11.28 -0.65
CA THR A 237 -16.87 12.15 -1.54
C THR A 237 -17.28 11.41 -2.82
N GLU A 238 -16.40 10.59 -3.40
CA GLU A 238 -16.68 9.79 -4.59
C GLU A 238 -17.26 8.40 -4.24
N ASN A 239 -17.46 8.10 -2.96
CA ASN A 239 -17.88 6.78 -2.46
C ASN A 239 -17.01 5.63 -3.02
N ARG A 240 -15.70 5.84 -3.08
CA ARG A 240 -14.71 4.91 -3.64
C ARG A 240 -13.84 4.31 -2.53
N ARG A 241 -13.73 2.98 -2.52
CA ARG A 241 -12.86 2.21 -1.60
C ARG A 241 -12.16 1.11 -2.38
N VAL A 242 -10.89 1.33 -2.71
CA VAL A 242 -10.09 0.44 -3.56
C VAL A 242 -8.75 0.09 -2.91
N ARG A 243 -8.04 -0.86 -3.51
CA ARG A 243 -6.62 -1.11 -3.27
C ARG A 243 -5.82 -0.64 -4.47
N ALA A 244 -4.67 -0.03 -4.21
CA ALA A 244 -3.80 0.50 -5.24
C ALA A 244 -2.32 0.23 -4.93
N ILE A 245 -1.52 0.01 -5.97
CA ILE A 245 -0.08 -0.12 -5.89
C ILE A 245 0.58 1.22 -6.22
N TYR A 246 1.54 1.59 -5.39
CA TYR A 246 2.37 2.78 -5.50
C TYR A 246 3.82 2.34 -5.27
N PRO A 247 4.59 2.01 -6.33
CA PRO A 247 5.88 1.33 -6.17
C PRO A 247 6.89 2.06 -5.28
N LEU A 248 7.01 3.38 -5.39
CA LEU A 248 7.93 4.16 -4.56
C LEU A 248 7.42 4.25 -3.12
N ALA A 249 6.12 4.49 -2.93
CA ALA A 249 5.50 4.52 -1.60
C ALA A 249 5.60 3.18 -0.87
N ALA A 250 5.58 2.05 -1.59
CA ALA A 250 5.76 0.72 -1.02
C ALA A 250 7.16 0.50 -0.43
N MET A 251 8.15 1.35 -0.75
CA MET A 251 9.50 1.29 -0.17
C MET A 251 9.60 1.96 1.22
N LEU A 252 8.57 2.67 1.70
CA LEU A 252 8.62 3.25 3.05
C LEU A 252 8.45 2.17 4.11
N SER A 253 9.51 1.88 4.87
CA SER A 253 9.46 0.86 5.92
C SER A 253 8.53 1.22 7.08
N HIS A 254 8.24 0.22 7.92
CA HIS A 254 7.42 0.40 9.11
C HIS A 254 8.20 0.91 10.32
N ASP A 255 7.62 1.87 11.05
CA ASP A 255 7.92 2.11 12.47
C ASP A 255 6.62 2.49 13.21
N CYS A 256 6.40 1.96 14.42
CA CYS A 256 5.23 2.33 15.23
C CYS A 256 5.26 3.81 15.69
N VAL A 257 6.44 4.44 15.68
CA VAL A 257 6.72 5.85 15.92
C VAL A 257 7.19 6.55 14.63
N SER A 258 6.51 6.23 13.53
CA SER A 258 6.78 6.74 12.19
C SER A 258 6.95 8.26 12.08
N ASN A 259 7.86 8.68 11.19
CA ASN A 259 8.12 10.08 10.89
C ASN A 259 7.27 10.65 9.74
N THR A 260 6.47 9.83 9.05
CA THR A 260 5.57 10.27 7.97
C THR A 260 4.11 9.86 8.15
N ARG A 261 3.20 10.59 7.51
CA ARG A 261 1.82 10.17 7.24
C ARG A 261 1.57 10.24 5.74
N HIS A 262 0.60 9.47 5.27
CA HIS A 262 0.09 9.62 3.92
C HIS A 262 -1.35 10.15 3.89
N THR A 263 -1.71 10.76 2.77
CA THR A 263 -3.08 11.05 2.36
C THR A 263 -3.22 10.74 0.87
N PHE A 264 -4.45 10.79 0.36
CA PHE A 264 -4.75 10.69 -1.06
C PHE A 264 -5.38 11.99 -1.54
N ASP A 265 -5.02 12.46 -2.73
CA ASP A 265 -5.76 13.53 -3.40
C ASP A 265 -6.95 13.00 -4.22
N GLU A 266 -7.66 13.89 -4.90
CA GLU A 266 -8.83 13.59 -5.73
C GLU A 266 -8.50 12.64 -6.90
N GLN A 267 -7.25 12.64 -7.37
CA GLN A 267 -6.77 11.75 -8.44
C GLN A 267 -6.18 10.44 -7.88
N MET A 268 -6.33 10.19 -6.57
CA MET A 268 -5.76 9.05 -5.85
C MET A 268 -4.23 9.05 -5.83
N ASN A 269 -3.55 10.17 -6.06
CA ASN A 269 -2.11 10.22 -5.83
C ASN A 269 -1.86 10.07 -4.33
N ILE A 270 -0.95 9.17 -3.94
CA ILE A 270 -0.50 9.08 -2.56
C ILE A 270 0.49 10.20 -2.27
N ILE A 271 0.30 10.89 -1.14
CA ILE A 271 1.14 12.02 -0.73
C ILE A 271 1.69 11.73 0.67
N PHE A 272 3.01 11.58 0.80
CA PHE A 272 3.68 11.45 2.09
C PHE A 272 4.18 12.79 2.62
N ILE A 273 3.84 13.06 3.87
CA ILE A 273 4.13 14.31 4.58
C ILE A 273 4.89 13.99 5.86
N ALA A 274 5.97 14.73 6.13
CA ALA A 274 6.72 14.64 7.38
C ALA A 274 5.86 15.07 8.59
N LYS A 275 5.79 14.22 9.62
CA LYS A 275 5.10 14.49 10.90
C LYS A 275 6.03 15.02 12.00
N LYS A 276 7.33 14.99 11.76
CA LYS A 276 8.38 15.52 12.62
C LYS A 276 9.57 15.89 11.75
N PRO A 277 10.52 16.73 12.22
CA PRO A 277 11.80 16.89 11.55
C PRO A 277 12.48 15.53 11.33
N ILE A 278 13.09 15.32 10.16
CA ILE A 278 13.82 14.11 9.80
C ILE A 278 15.23 14.55 9.44
N ALA A 279 16.25 14.03 10.13
CA ALA A 279 17.62 14.40 9.87
C ALA A 279 18.14 13.74 8.58
N LYS A 280 19.14 14.35 7.95
CA LYS A 280 19.89 13.70 6.87
C LYS A 280 20.41 12.33 7.34
N GLY A 281 20.14 11.28 6.57
CA GLY A 281 20.55 9.92 6.88
C GLY A 281 19.53 9.13 7.72
N ASP A 282 18.47 9.76 8.23
CA ASP A 282 17.41 9.02 8.91
C ASP A 282 16.55 8.23 7.91
N ILE A 283 16.08 7.07 8.35
CA ILE A 283 15.10 6.25 7.61
C ILE A 283 13.76 7.00 7.57
N ILE A 284 13.15 7.08 6.39
CA ILE A 284 11.80 7.62 6.21
C ILE A 284 10.81 6.46 6.30
N CYS A 285 9.98 6.47 7.35
CA CYS A 285 9.11 5.37 7.71
C CYS A 285 7.66 5.81 7.94
N THR A 286 6.75 4.86 7.77
CA THR A 286 5.30 5.03 7.98
C THR A 286 4.77 3.97 8.97
N SER A 287 3.52 4.11 9.41
CA SER A 287 2.88 3.07 10.21
C SER A 287 2.00 2.19 9.33
N TYR A 288 2.24 0.87 9.32
CA TYR A 288 1.39 -0.12 8.65
C TYR A 288 0.24 -0.62 9.54
N THR A 289 0.21 -0.17 10.79
CA THR A 289 -0.78 -0.55 11.80
C THR A 289 -1.38 0.68 12.47
N GLN A 290 -2.43 0.48 13.25
CA GLN A 290 -3.11 1.54 13.96
C GLN A 290 -2.33 1.94 15.22
N PRO A 291 -2.14 3.25 15.49
CA PRO A 291 -1.33 3.72 16.61
C PRO A 291 -1.94 3.38 17.98
N LEU A 292 -3.26 3.17 18.05
CA LEU A 292 -4.01 2.85 19.28
C LEU A 292 -4.08 1.34 19.60
N LYS A 293 -3.44 0.48 18.79
CA LYS A 293 -3.29 -0.94 19.14
C LYS A 293 -2.13 -1.09 20.13
N SER A 294 -2.23 -2.05 21.06
CA SER A 294 -1.15 -2.43 21.97
C SER A 294 0.03 -3.08 21.24
N THR A 295 1.18 -3.24 21.90
CA THR A 295 2.35 -3.91 21.28
C THR A 295 2.02 -5.29 20.74
N LEU A 296 1.32 -6.12 21.53
CA LEU A 296 0.88 -7.46 21.13
C LEU A 296 0.04 -7.41 19.84
N MET A 297 -1.00 -6.56 19.83
CA MET A 297 -1.91 -6.41 18.67
C MET A 297 -1.21 -5.83 17.43
N ARG A 298 -0.24 -4.94 17.62
CA ARG A 298 0.53 -4.38 16.50
C ARG A 298 1.45 -5.43 15.88
N ARG A 299 2.19 -6.17 16.71
CA ARG A 299 3.11 -7.22 16.25
C ARG A 299 2.37 -8.34 15.54
N GLU A 300 1.29 -8.85 16.13
CA GLU A 300 0.44 -9.88 15.51
C GLU A 300 -0.09 -9.42 14.13
N HIS A 301 -0.63 -8.20 14.06
CA HIS A 301 -1.12 -7.63 12.79
C HIS A 301 -0.02 -7.53 11.73
N LEU A 302 1.20 -7.12 12.12
CA LEU A 302 2.32 -6.98 11.19
C LEU A 302 2.84 -8.34 10.71
N ALA A 303 2.94 -9.33 11.60
CA ALA A 303 3.31 -10.69 11.24
C ALA A 303 2.33 -11.27 10.22
N GLN A 304 1.02 -11.14 10.47
CA GLN A 304 -0.03 -11.65 9.57
C GLN A 304 -0.13 -10.88 8.24
N ALA A 305 -0.07 -9.55 8.29
CA ALA A 305 -0.30 -8.73 7.09
C ALA A 305 0.96 -8.49 6.26
N LYS A 306 2.14 -8.49 6.88
CA LYS A 306 3.40 -8.03 6.30
C LYS A 306 4.57 -9.00 6.50
N CYS A 307 4.37 -10.15 7.16
CA CYS A 307 5.37 -11.22 7.28
C CYS A 307 6.67 -10.81 8.00
N PHE A 308 6.58 -9.90 9.00
CA PHE A 308 7.72 -9.55 9.85
C PHE A 308 7.29 -9.19 11.27
N ASP A 309 8.23 -9.30 12.21
CA ASP A 309 8.08 -8.85 13.60
C ASP A 309 8.70 -7.46 13.81
N CYS A 310 7.91 -6.51 14.29
CA CYS A 310 8.41 -5.15 14.54
C CYS A 310 9.23 -5.07 15.83
N THR A 311 10.47 -4.58 15.69
CA THR A 311 11.43 -4.38 16.77
C THR A 311 11.68 -2.89 17.05
N CYS A 312 10.77 -1.98 16.71
CA CYS A 312 10.97 -0.55 16.98
C CYS A 312 11.00 -0.23 18.47
N LYS A 313 11.49 0.96 18.85
CA LYS A 313 11.61 1.41 20.25
C LYS A 313 10.31 1.27 21.05
N ARG A 314 9.16 1.54 20.44
CA ARG A 314 7.85 1.39 21.11
C ARG A 314 7.47 -0.07 21.35
N CYS A 315 7.86 -0.99 20.48
CA CYS A 315 7.59 -2.42 20.66
C CYS A 315 8.53 -3.04 21.70
N GLN A 316 9.76 -2.54 21.84
CA GLN A 316 10.71 -3.03 22.85
C GLN A 316 10.38 -2.55 24.27
N ASP A 317 9.64 -1.44 24.41
CA ASP A 317 9.28 -0.85 25.69
C ASP A 317 7.99 -1.47 26.28
N PRO A 318 8.04 -2.14 27.44
CA PRO A 318 6.87 -2.69 28.14
C PRO A 318 5.77 -1.67 28.42
N THR A 319 6.13 -0.40 28.57
CA THR A 319 5.20 0.72 28.86
C THR A 319 4.62 1.35 27.61
N GLU A 320 5.07 0.92 26.42
CA GLU A 320 4.74 1.50 25.12
C GLU A 320 5.05 3.00 25.03
N LEU A 321 6.21 3.43 25.54
CA LEU A 321 6.61 4.83 25.68
C LEU A 321 5.70 5.59 26.67
N ASN A 322 5.46 4.97 27.83
CA ASN A 322 4.56 5.45 28.90
C ASN A 322 3.07 5.61 28.49
N LEU A 323 2.67 5.06 27.35
CA LEU A 323 1.27 5.10 26.89
C LEU A 323 0.41 4.02 27.52
N PHE A 324 0.99 2.88 27.90
CA PHE A 324 0.31 1.77 28.58
C PHE A 324 -0.96 1.25 27.85
N VAL A 325 -0.96 1.28 26.51
CA VAL A 325 -2.16 0.99 25.69
C VAL A 325 -2.68 -0.44 25.91
N GLY A 326 -1.78 -1.42 26.05
CA GLY A 326 -2.14 -2.79 26.35
C GLY A 326 -2.27 -3.12 27.84
N ALA A 327 -1.96 -2.17 28.74
CA ALA A 327 -1.87 -2.47 30.16
C ALA A 327 -3.25 -2.55 30.84
N VAL A 328 -3.33 -3.34 31.89
CA VAL A 328 -4.53 -3.46 32.74
C VAL A 328 -4.21 -2.94 34.14
N LEU A 329 -5.17 -2.31 34.82
CA LEU A 329 -4.96 -1.89 36.20
C LEU A 329 -4.75 -3.11 37.11
N CYS A 330 -3.72 -3.06 37.97
CA CYS A 330 -3.45 -4.14 38.91
C CYS A 330 -4.59 -4.25 39.93
N HIS A 331 -5.24 -5.41 39.98
CA HIS A 331 -6.34 -5.65 40.90
C HIS A 331 -5.93 -5.70 42.38
N LYS A 332 -4.64 -5.95 42.69
CA LYS A 332 -4.14 -6.04 44.07
C LYS A 332 -3.78 -4.67 44.65
N CYS A 333 -2.84 -3.95 44.03
CA CYS A 333 -2.41 -2.65 44.55
C CYS A 333 -3.28 -1.48 44.07
N LYS A 334 -4.17 -1.68 43.10
CA LYS A 334 -5.06 -0.65 42.51
C LYS A 334 -4.38 0.58 41.90
N VAL A 335 -3.05 0.64 41.90
CA VAL A 335 -2.25 1.77 41.40
C VAL A 335 -1.37 1.34 40.22
N GLY A 336 -0.68 0.21 40.37
CA GLY A 336 0.23 -0.31 39.36
C GLY A 336 -0.49 -0.80 38.11
N LYS A 337 0.26 -0.87 37.01
CA LYS A 337 -0.21 -1.40 35.73
C LYS A 337 0.41 -2.77 35.49
N ILE A 338 -0.42 -3.71 35.04
CA ILE A 338 -0.02 -5.04 34.58
C ILE A 338 0.47 -4.89 33.15
N ILE A 339 1.76 -5.16 32.92
CA ILE A 339 2.45 -5.04 31.63
C ILE A 339 3.21 -6.32 31.31
N SER A 340 3.53 -6.56 30.03
CA SER A 340 4.35 -7.70 29.63
C SER A 340 5.77 -7.60 30.20
N THR A 341 6.31 -8.71 30.72
CA THR A 341 7.71 -8.75 31.20
C THR A 341 8.72 -8.78 30.06
N ASN A 342 8.30 -9.21 28.87
CA ASN A 342 9.11 -9.19 27.65
C ASN A 342 8.18 -8.90 26.45
N PRO A 343 8.01 -7.64 26.04
CA PRO A 343 7.09 -7.28 24.97
C PRO A 343 7.54 -7.77 23.58
N MET A 344 8.75 -8.34 23.50
CA MET A 344 9.27 -8.95 22.28
C MET A 344 8.88 -10.42 22.11
N ASP A 345 8.32 -11.03 23.16
CA ASP A 345 7.77 -12.38 23.17
C ASP A 345 6.27 -12.30 23.44
N ASN A 346 5.46 -12.71 22.46
CA ASN A 346 4.00 -12.67 22.56
C ASN A 346 3.45 -13.63 23.63
N SER A 347 4.25 -14.60 24.10
CA SER A 347 3.91 -15.55 25.16
C SER A 347 4.39 -15.11 26.56
N ALA A 348 5.07 -13.97 26.65
CA ALA A 348 5.61 -13.48 27.90
C ALA A 348 4.52 -13.27 28.96
N VAL A 349 4.87 -13.59 30.20
CA VAL A 349 4.01 -13.34 31.36
C VAL A 349 3.82 -11.84 31.57
N TRP A 350 2.70 -11.47 32.18
CA TRP A 350 2.40 -10.09 32.53
C TRP A 350 2.47 -9.91 34.03
N ARG A 351 3.06 -8.82 34.50
CA ARG A 351 3.26 -8.54 35.93
C ARG A 351 2.97 -7.09 36.26
N CYS A 352 2.60 -6.84 37.51
CA CYS A 352 2.49 -5.48 38.00
C CYS A 352 3.87 -4.81 38.03
N GLN A 353 3.95 -3.59 37.49
CA GLN A 353 5.21 -2.82 37.50
C GLN A 353 5.57 -2.25 38.89
N LEU A 354 4.65 -2.27 39.87
CA LEU A 354 4.82 -1.64 41.18
C LEU A 354 4.77 -2.61 42.37
N CYS A 355 4.22 -3.82 42.20
CA CYS A 355 4.14 -4.79 43.27
C CYS A 355 4.50 -6.19 42.76
N PRO A 356 4.96 -7.10 43.62
CA PRO A 356 5.55 -8.38 43.20
C PRO A 356 4.53 -9.43 42.70
N HIS A 357 3.31 -9.01 42.40
CA HIS A 357 2.16 -9.88 42.15
C HIS A 357 1.70 -9.94 40.70
#